data_AF-A0A7J8M7K2-F1
#
_entry.id   AF-A0A7J8M7K2-F1
#
_cell.length_a   1.000
_cell.length_b   1.000
_cell.length_c   1.000
_cell.angle_alpha   90.00
_cell.angle_beta   90.00
_cell.angle_gamma   90.00
#
_symmetry.space_group_name_H-M   'P 1'
#
loop_
_entity.id
_entity.type
_entity.pdbx_description
1 polymer ?
#
loop_
_entity_poly.entity_id
_entity_poly.type
_entity_poly.pdbx_seq_one_letter_code
_entity_poly.pdbx_strand_id
1 'polypeptide(L)' 'MMHLDQSMNLNINEERTKEEEEITKKLIAVSLWCIQTNPLDRPPMAKVIEMLQGSLQSLELPPRPT' A
#
# COMPACT_ATOMS: atom_id res chain seq x y z
N MET A 1 2.26 -3.37 -16.08
CA MET A 1 2.06 -3.80 -14.68
C MET A 1 3.11 -3.11 -13.84
N MET A 2 2.76 -2.02 -13.13
CA MET A 2 3.72 -1.28 -12.31
C MET A 2 3.91 -2.06 -11.01
N HIS A 3 5.11 -2.58 -10.78
CA HIS A 3 5.46 -3.23 -9.52
C HIS A 3 5.54 -2.16 -8.40
N LEU A 4 4.94 -2.45 -7.25
CA LEU A 4 4.93 -1.60 -6.04
C LEU A 4 6.32 -1.08 -5.63
N ASP A 5 7.36 -1.85 -5.97
CA ASP A 5 8.73 -1.61 -5.54
C ASP A 5 9.32 -0.30 -6.09
N GLN A 6 8.79 0.19 -7.23
CA GLN A 6 9.36 1.36 -7.90
C GLN A 6 8.72 2.70 -7.50
N SER A 7 7.56 2.70 -6.82
CA SER A 7 6.80 3.93 -6.51
C SER A 7 6.82 4.37 -5.04
N MET A 8 7.40 3.60 -4.12
CA MET A 8 7.36 3.88 -2.67
C MET A 8 8.74 3.93 -2.00
N ASN A 9 9.74 4.44 -2.71
CA ASN A 9 11.05 4.70 -2.12
C ASN A 9 11.00 5.99 -1.30
N LEU A 10 10.50 5.89 -0.06
CA LEU A 10 10.56 6.99 0.89
C LEU A 10 12.01 7.16 1.34
N ASN A 11 12.65 8.26 0.97
CA ASN A 11 14.01 8.60 1.38
C ASN A 11 14.03 9.02 2.86
N ILE A 12 13.80 8.05 3.74
CA ILE A 12 13.83 8.21 5.19
C ILE A 12 15.24 7.82 5.62
N ASN A 13 15.99 8.77 6.18
CA ASN A 13 17.41 8.63 6.54
C ASN A 13 17.66 7.71 7.76
N GLU A 14 16.76 6.76 8.04
CA GLU A 14 16.85 5.81 9.15
C GLU A 14 17.23 4.42 8.61
N GLU A 15 18.20 3.77 9.24
CA GLU A 15 18.42 2.34 9.05
C GLU A 15 17.17 1.59 9.52
N ARG A 16 16.41 1.06 8.55
CA ARG A 16 15.27 0.18 8.82
C ARG A 16 15.65 -1.25 8.55
N THR A 17 15.14 -2.15 9.38
CA THR A 17 15.17 -3.57 9.08
C THR A 17 14.33 -3.88 7.83
N LYS A 18 14.64 -4.98 7.15
CA LYS A 18 13.85 -5.43 5.98
C LYS A 18 12.37 -5.64 6.35
N GLU A 19 12.09 -6.07 7.57
CA GLU A 19 10.73 -6.26 8.07
C GLU A 19 9.98 -4.93 8.22
N GLU A 20 10.61 -3.91 8.80
CA GLU A 20 10.03 -2.56 8.89
C GLU A 20 9.82 -1.94 7.51
N GLU A 21 10.72 -2.20 6.56
CA GLU A 21 10.56 -1.74 5.17
C GLU A 21 9.33 -2.37 4.53
N GLU A 22 9.15 -3.68 4.65
CA GLU A 22 7.99 -4.41 4.13
C GLU A 22 6.67 -3.96 4.78
N ILE A 23 6.66 -3.78 6.11
CA ILE A 23 5.49 -3.24 6.83
C ILE A 23 5.15 -1.84 6.32
N THR A 24 6.16 -0.98 6.16
CA THR A 24 5.97 0.39 5.69
C THR A 24 5.40 0.42 4.28
N LYS A 25 5.98 -0.35 3.34
CA LYS A 25 5.47 -0.46 1.97
C LYS A 25 4.02 -0.95 1.95
N LYS A 26 3.68 -1.93 2.79
CA LYS A 26 2.30 -2.45 2.94
C LYS A 26 1.35 -1.37 3.43
N LEU A 27 1.72 -0.67 4.49
CA LEU A 27 0.89 0.39 5.06
C LEU A 27 0.65 1.51 4.06
N ILE A 28 1.67 1.95 3.31
CA ILE A 28 1.49 2.98 2.27
C ILE A 28 0.54 2.48 1.18
N ALA A 29 0.70 1.26 0.67
CA ALA A 29 -0.19 0.72 -0.35
C ALA A 29 -1.66 0.70 0.11
N VAL A 30 -1.92 0.19 1.32
CA VAL A 30 -3.25 0.17 1.93
C VAL A 30 -3.79 1.60 2.12
N SER A 31 -2.93 2.52 2.57
CA SER A 31 -3.29 3.93 2.74
C SER A 31 -3.76 4.55 1.42
N LEU A 32 -3.01 4.32 0.33
CA LEU A 32 -3.32 4.84 -1.00
C LEU A 32 -4.68 4.33 -1.52
N TRP A 33 -5.07 3.09 -1.18
CA TRP A 33 -6.41 2.58 -1.47
C TRP A 33 -7.50 3.27 -0.64
N CYS A 34 -7.26 3.51 0.64
CA CYS A 34 -8.26 4.11 1.54
C CYS A 34 -8.53 5.60 1.27
N ILE A 35 -7.54 6.34 0.76
CA ILE A 35 -7.65 7.79 0.52
C ILE A 35 -8.12 8.15 -0.90
N GLN A 36 -8.57 7.19 -1.70
CA GLN A 36 -9.05 7.45 -3.06
C GLN A 36 -10.10 8.57 -3.09
N THR A 37 -9.98 9.48 -4.05
CA THR A 37 -10.85 10.66 -4.16
C THR A 37 -12.29 10.24 -4.41
N ASN A 38 -12.49 9.27 -5.29
CA ASN A 38 -13.79 8.66 -5.53
C ASN A 38 -14.10 7.64 -4.40
N PRO A 39 -15.20 7.82 -3.64
CA PRO A 39 -15.56 6.90 -2.57
C PRO A 39 -15.83 5.47 -3.04
N LEU A 40 -16.22 5.27 -4.29
CA LEU A 40 -16.51 3.94 -4.85
C LEU A 40 -15.24 3.12 -5.10
N ASP A 41 -14.08 3.78 -5.24
CA ASP A 41 -12.78 3.12 -5.45
C ASP A 41 -12.11 2.74 -4.12
N ARG A 42 -12.70 3.14 -2.98
CA ARG A 42 -12.19 2.78 -1.66
C ARG A 42 -12.61 1.34 -1.33
N PRO A 43 -11.68 0.52 -0.80
CA PRO A 43 -12.03 -0.82 -0.38
C PRO A 43 -12.96 -0.80 0.85
N PRO A 44 -13.86 -1.78 1.00
CA PRO A 44 -14.61 -1.96 2.24
C PRO A 44 -13.66 -2.34 3.38
N MET A 45 -14.03 -2.02 4.62
CA MET A 45 -13.15 -2.25 5.79
C MET A 45 -12.72 -3.71 5.95
N ALA A 46 -13.59 -4.67 5.62
CA ALA A 46 -13.24 -6.10 5.61
C ALA A 46 -12.05 -6.39 4.68
N LYS A 47 -12.03 -5.77 3.50
CA LYS A 47 -10.93 -5.93 2.54
C LYS A 47 -9.64 -5.26 3.03
N VAL A 48 -9.75 -4.12 3.70
CA VAL A 48 -8.59 -3.46 4.34
C VAL A 48 -7.95 -4.37 5.39
N ILE A 49 -8.76 -5.08 6.19
CA ILE A 49 -8.23 -6.04 7.18
C ILE A 49 -7.51 -7.20 6.48
N GLU A 50 -8.12 -7.78 5.43
CA GLU A 50 -7.47 -8.83 4.63
C GLU A 50 -6.12 -8.36 4.07
N MET A 51 -6.07 -7.14 3.53
CA MET A 51 -4.85 -6.54 2.98
C MET A 51 -3.74 -6.37 4.03
N LEU A 52 -4.10 -5.94 5.24
CA LEU A 52 -3.14 -5.76 6.34
C LEU A 52 -2.56 -7.09 6.84
N GLN A 53 -3.41 -8.13 6.90
CA GLN A 53 -3.02 -9.48 7.33
C GLN A 53 -2.30 -10.27 6.23
N GLY A 54 -2.57 -9.97 4.95
CA GLY A 54 -1.98 -10.63 3.77
C GLY A 54 -0.54 -10.22 3.47
N SER A 55 0.04 -10.76 2.40
CA SER A 55 1.43 -10.48 1.98
C SER A 55 1.51 -9.22 1.11
N LEU A 56 2.64 -8.50 1.14
CA LEU A 56 2.85 -7.32 0.28
C LEU A 56 2.72 -7.66 -1.21
N GLN A 57 3.13 -8.86 -1.61
CA GLN A 57 3.07 -9.32 -3.01
C GLN A 57 1.63 -9.51 -3.52
N SER A 58 0.66 -9.68 -2.61
CA SER A 58 -0.76 -9.78 -2.95
C SER A 58 -1.45 -8.42 -3.11
N LEU A 59 -0.76 -7.32 -2.80
CA LEU A 59 -1.28 -5.97 -2.93
C LEU A 59 -0.91 -5.38 -4.29
N GLU A 60 -1.92 -4.87 -4.99
CA GLU A 60 -1.75 -4.06 -6.20
C GLU A 60 -1.82 -2.57 -5.86
N LEU A 61 -1.29 -1.71 -6.75
CA LEU A 61 -1.47 -0.26 -6.62
C LEU A 61 -2.95 0.11 -6.89
N PRO A 62 -3.49 1.09 -6.16
CA PRO A 62 -4.82 1.58 -6.46
C PRO A 62 -4.91 2.22 -7.85
N PRO A 63 -6.12 2.33 -8.42
CA PRO A 63 -6.32 3.04 -9.67
C PRO A 63 -5.83 4.49 -9.56
N ARG A 64 -5.39 5.05 -10.69
CA ARG A 64 -5.10 6.49 -10.72
C ARG A 64 -6.40 7.26 -10.53
N PRO A 65 -6.38 8.38 -9.79
CA PRO A 65 -7.50 9.29 -9.77
C PRO A 65 -7.86 9.72 -11.20
N THR A 66 -9.14 9.63 -11.55
CA THR A 66 -9.71 10.21 -12.77
C THR A 66 -9.89 11.71 -12.65
#